data_AF-A0AAU5L5W1-F1
#
_entry.id   AF-A0AAU5L5W1-F1
#
_cell.length_a   1.000
_cell.length_b   1.000
_cell.length_c   1.000
_cell.angle_alpha   90.00
_cell.angle_beta   90.00
_cell.angle_gamma   90.00
#
_symmetry.space_group_name_H-M   'P 1'
#
loop_
_entity.id
_entity.type
_entity.pdbx_description
1 polymer ?
#
loop_
_entity_poly.entity_id
_entity_poly.type
_entity_poly.pdbx_seq_one_letter_code
_entity_poly.pdbx_strand_id
1 'polypeptide(L)'
;MPSRPRTPAYQPRIGEVVRDRAHRSPDGQPAEGVYMDTLGGTAYLRPEAGGCEWTTRPEDLQRLDQPRHIPVQHPSPPRANSAA
;
A
#
# COMPACT_ATOMS: atom_id res chain seq x y z
N MET A 1 -22.43 6.60 28.42
CA MET A 1 -21.78 7.10 27.20
C MET A 1 -21.86 6.00 26.15
N PRO A 2 -22.65 6.10 25.07
CA PRO A 2 -22.56 5.10 24.01
C PRO A 2 -21.24 5.35 23.26
N SER A 3 -20.33 4.40 23.34
CA SER A 3 -19.08 4.40 22.60
C SER A 3 -19.40 4.48 21.11
N ARG A 4 -18.98 5.57 20.45
CA ARG A 4 -19.11 5.73 19.00
C ARG A 4 -18.52 4.47 18.33
N PRO A 5 -19.22 3.79 17.41
CA PRO A 5 -18.64 2.65 16.71
C PRO A 5 -17.34 3.13 16.06
N ARG A 6 -16.21 2.58 16.51
CA ARG A 6 -14.91 2.77 15.87
C ARG A 6 -15.02 2.08 14.52
N THR A 7 -15.32 2.83 13.48
CA THR A 7 -15.18 2.34 12.12
C THR A 7 -13.76 1.76 12.00
N PRO A 8 -13.59 0.49 11.61
CA PRO A 8 -12.27 -0.07 11.48
C PRO A 8 -11.46 0.79 10.51
N ALA A 9 -10.25 1.19 10.93
CA ALA A 9 -9.33 1.90 10.05
C ALA A 9 -9.11 1.05 8.79
N TYR A 10 -9.12 1.70 7.63
CA TYR A 10 -8.88 1.05 6.36
C TYR A 10 -7.52 0.33 6.41
N GLN A 11 -7.52 -0.97 6.11
CA GLN A 11 -6.33 -1.82 6.09
C GLN A 11 -6.13 -2.35 4.67
N PRO A 12 -5.25 -1.73 3.87
CA PRO A 12 -4.98 -2.17 2.52
C PRO A 12 -4.25 -3.51 2.52
N ARG A 13 -4.42 -4.27 1.44
CA ARG A 13 -3.72 -5.54 1.21
C ARG A 13 -2.47 -5.31 0.39
N ILE A 14 -1.45 -6.15 0.60
CA ILE A 14 -0.24 -6.16 -0.23
C ILE A 14 -0.64 -6.30 -1.71
N GLY A 15 -0.10 -5.43 -2.56
CA GLY A 15 -0.43 -5.31 -3.97
C GLY A 15 -1.68 -4.48 -4.29
N GLU A 16 -2.43 -4.00 -3.29
CA GLU A 16 -3.58 -3.11 -3.52
C GLU A 16 -3.13 -1.72 -3.95
N VAL A 17 -3.78 -1.14 -4.96
CA VAL A 17 -3.55 0.26 -5.32
C VAL A 17 -4.38 1.14 -4.41
N VAL A 18 -3.72 2.08 -3.75
CA VAL A 18 -4.30 3.02 -2.78
C VAL A 18 -4.03 4.45 -3.18
N ARG A 19 -4.91 5.35 -2.73
CA ARG A 19 -4.72 6.79 -2.84
C ARG A 19 -4.11 7.33 -1.55
N ASP A 20 -3.01 8.05 -1.67
CA ASP A 20 -2.31 8.71 -0.59
C ASP A 20 -2.67 10.20 -0.58
N ARG A 21 -3.34 10.64 0.48
CA ARG A 21 -3.78 12.04 0.63
C ARG A 21 -2.68 12.97 1.13
N ALA A 22 -1.57 12.44 1.66
CA ALA A 22 -0.45 13.24 2.12
C ALA A 22 0.47 13.64 0.95
N HIS A 23 0.63 12.75 -0.04
CA HIS A 23 1.45 12.98 -1.21
C HIS A 23 0.64 13.53 -2.40
N ARG A 24 1.33 14.21 -3.32
CA ARG A 24 0.75 14.77 -4.54
C ARG A 24 1.50 14.28 -5.76
N SER A 25 0.77 13.97 -6.82
CA SER A 25 1.31 13.76 -8.15
C SER A 25 1.79 15.10 -8.76
N PRO A 26 2.55 15.07 -9.86
CA PRO A 26 2.96 16.29 -10.57
C PRO A 26 1.78 17.18 -11.00
N ASP A 27 0.61 16.59 -11.26
CA ASP A 27 -0.63 17.28 -11.64
C ASP A 27 -1.39 17.86 -10.43
N GLY A 28 -0.82 17.76 -9.23
CA GLY A 28 -1.42 18.28 -7.99
C GLY A 28 -2.57 17.43 -7.43
N GLN A 29 -2.79 16.23 -7.97
CA GLN A 29 -3.77 15.27 -7.43
C GLN A 29 -3.14 14.43 -6.31
N PRO A 30 -3.93 13.83 -5.39
CA PRO A 30 -3.42 12.84 -4.47
C PRO A 30 -2.64 11.73 -5.20
N ALA A 31 -1.48 11.34 -4.67
CA ALA A 31 -0.68 10.30 -5.30
C ALA A 31 -1.38 8.94 -5.21
N GLU A 32 -1.26 8.10 -6.23
CA GLU A 32 -1.71 6.71 -6.20
C GLU A 32 -0.50 5.78 -6.22
N GLY A 33 -0.52 4.74 -5.39
CA GLY A 33 0.58 3.81 -5.23
C GLY A 33 0.13 2.42 -4.86
N VAL A 34 0.94 1.42 -5.22
CA VAL A 34 0.76 0.03 -4.80
C VAL A 34 1.25 -0.11 -3.37
N TYR A 35 0.37 -0.57 -2.48
CA TYR A 35 0.72 -0.88 -1.11
C TYR A 35 1.59 -2.13 -1.04
N MET A 36 2.78 -1.99 -0.48
CA MET A 36 3.79 -3.04 -0.42
C MET A 36 3.80 -3.72 0.93
N ASP A 37 3.83 -2.95 2.03
CA ASP A 37 3.81 -3.45 3.40
C ASP A 37 3.61 -2.30 4.41
N THR A 38 3.50 -2.61 5.71
CA THR A 38 3.60 -1.63 6.80
C THR A 38 4.80 -1.96 7.68
N LEU A 39 5.81 -1.10 7.67
CA LEU A 39 7.06 -1.26 8.42
C LEU A 39 7.19 -0.12 9.43
N GLY A 40 7.41 -0.45 10.70
CA GLY A 40 7.57 0.59 11.74
C GLY A 40 6.37 1.52 11.92
N GLY A 41 5.16 1.07 11.55
CA GLY A 41 3.93 1.86 11.63
C GLY A 41 3.70 2.82 10.46
N THR A 42 4.55 2.82 9.43
CA THR A 42 4.33 3.55 8.19
C THR A 42 4.03 2.60 7.05
N ALA A 43 3.12 3.01 6.17
CA ALA A 43 2.81 2.28 4.96
C ALA A 43 3.88 2.56 3.91
N TYR A 44 4.36 1.50 3.27
CA TYR A 44 5.33 1.57 2.18
C TYR A 44 4.61 1.42 0.84
N LEU A 45 4.79 2.41 -0.04
CA LEU A 45 4.14 2.51 -1.34
C LEU A 45 5.17 2.59 -2.47
N ARG A 46 4.79 2.05 -3.62
CA ARG A 46 5.53 2.22 -4.88
C ARG A 46 4.63 2.75 -6.00
N PRO A 47 5.15 3.48 -6.99
CA PRO A 47 4.37 3.84 -8.17
C PRO A 47 3.99 2.59 -8.99
N GLU A 48 2.82 2.62 -9.64
CA GLU A 48 2.36 1.52 -10.52
C GLU A 48 3.32 1.30 -11.70
N ALA A 49 3.74 2.39 -12.35
CA ALA A 49 4.63 2.38 -13.52
C ALA A 49 6.14 2.22 -13.17
N GLY A 50 6.47 2.03 -11.89
CA GLY A 50 7.84 2.12 -11.40
C GLY A 50 8.29 3.56 -11.13
N GLY A 51 9.40 3.71 -10.40
CA GLY A 51 9.92 5.00 -9.95
C GLY A 51 10.33 4.96 -8.48
N CYS A 52 10.37 6.11 -7.83
CA CYS A 52 10.77 6.22 -6.43
C CYS A 52 9.65 5.76 -5.51
N GLU A 53 9.99 4.85 -4.61
CA GLU A 53 9.13 4.39 -3.52
C GLU A 53 9.02 5.47 -2.44
N TRP A 54 7.94 5.46 -1.66
CA TRP A 54 7.73 6.42 -0.58
C TRP A 54 7.00 5.80 0.61
N THR A 55 7.08 6.46 1.77
CA THR A 55 6.36 6.07 2.98
C THR A 55 5.30 7.10 3.33
N THR A 56 4.20 6.64 3.92
CA THR A 56 3.11 7.51 4.40
C THR A 56 2.46 6.92 5.65
N ARG A 57 1.56 7.66 6.29
CA ARG A 57 0.81 7.14 7.43
C ARG A 57 -0.36 6.28 6.92
N PRO A 58 -0.65 5.13 7.55
CA PRO A 58 -1.80 4.31 7.15
C PRO A 58 -3.14 5.06 7.17
N GLU A 59 -3.29 6.06 8.03
CA GLU A 59 -4.48 6.91 8.14
C GLU A 59 -4.68 7.87 6.96
N ASP A 60 -3.63 8.18 6.20
CA ASP A 60 -3.69 9.01 5.00
C ASP A 60 -4.04 8.21 3.74
N LEU A 61 -4.12 6.88 3.87
CA LEU A 61 -4.50 5.99 2.78
C LEU A 61 -6.01 5.90 2.61
N GLN A 62 -6.42 5.92 1.35
CA GLN A 62 -7.80 5.70 0.94
C GLN A 62 -7.86 4.59 -0.09
N ARG A 63 -8.95 3.81 -0.01
CA ARG A 63 -9.33 2.89 -1.07
C ARG A 63 -9.73 3.69 -2.31
N LEU A 64 -9.37 3.19 -3.48
CA LEU A 64 -9.90 3.73 -4.74
C LEU A 64 -11.39 3.38 -4.88
N ASP A 65 -12.13 4.24 -5.59
CA ASP A 65 -13.53 3.99 -5.96
C ASP A 65 -13.65 2.70 -6.79
N GLN A 66 -12.64 2.43 -7.62
CA GLN A 66 -12.46 1.18 -8.35
C GLN A 66 -11.21 0.47 -7.81
N PRO A 67 -11.37 -0.58 -6.99
CA PRO A 67 -10.24 -1.31 -6.42
C PRO A 67 -9.40 -1.96 -7.52
N ARG A 68 -8.09 -1.75 -7.45
CA ARG A 68 -7.11 -2.38 -8.36
C ARG A 68 -6.06 -3.13 -7.54
N HIS A 69 -5.57 -4.23 -8.09
CA HIS A 69 -4.50 -5.01 -7.49
C HIS A 69 -3.41 -5.29 -8.53
N ILE A 70 -2.18 -4.97 -8.17
CA ILE A 70 -1.00 -5.32 -8.94
C ILE A 70 -0.28 -6.47 -8.25
N PRO A 71 0.03 -7.56 -8.96
CA PRO A 71 0.89 -8.62 -8.42
C PRO A 71 2.24 -8.03 -8.03
N VAL A 72 2.53 -8.00 -6.73
CA VAL A 72 3.87 -7.69 -6.25
C VAL A 72 4.67 -8.98 -6.19
N GLN A 73 5.85 -9.01 -6.80
CA GLN A 73 6.72 -10.17 -6.66
C GLN A 73 7.21 -10.23 -5.22
N HIS A 74 6.76 -11.22 -4.47
CA HIS A 74 7.47 -11.60 -3.26
C HIS A 74 8.78 -12.27 -3.67
N PRO A 75 9.87 -12.08 -2.91
CA PRO A 75 11.09 -12.85 -3.14
C PRO A 75 10.70 -14.33 -3.18
N SER A 76 11.11 -15.02 -4.24
CA SER A 76 10.95 -16.47 -4.30
C SER A 76 11.65 -17.06 -3.06
N PRO A 77 11.07 -18.07 -2.40
CA PRO A 77 11.81 -18.78 -1.38
C PRO A 77 13.14 -19.25 -1.96
N PRO A 78 14.24 -19.25 -1.18
CA PRO A 78 15.52 -19.72 -1.67
C PRO A 78 15.32 -21.11 -2.28
N ARG A 79 15.92 -21.38 -3.45
CA ARG A 79 15.97 -22.75 -3.99
C ARG A 79 16.65 -23.62 -2.93
N ALA A 80 15.87 -24.26 -2.08
CA ALA A 80 16.37 -25.34 -1.27
C ALA A 80 16.87 -26.37 -2.26
N ASN A 81 18.17 -26.62 -2.24
CA ASN A 81 18.81 -27.64 -3.05
C ASN A 81 18.12 -28.96 -2.67
N SER A 82 17.20 -29.46 -3.51
CA SER A 82 16.76 -30.86 -3.43
C SER A 82 17.95 -31.70 -3.90
N ALA A 83 18.89 -31.93 -2.99
CA ALA A 83 19.85 -33.00 -3.13
C ALA A 83 19.07 -34.30 -3.00
N ALA A 84 18.90 -34.97 -4.14
CA ALA A 84 18.50 -36.37 -4.22
C ALA A 84 19.70 -37.26 -3.88
#